data_AF-A0A4R8WVB1-F1
#
_entry.id   AF-A0A4R8WVB1-F1
#
_cell.length_a   1.000
_cell.length_b   1.000
_cell.length_c   1.000
_cell.angle_alpha   90.00
_cell.angle_beta   90.00
_cell.angle_gamma   90.00
#
_symmetry.space_group_name_H-M   'P 1'
#
loop_
_entity.id
_entity.type
_entity.pdbx_description
1 polymer ?
#
loop_
_entity_poly.entity_id
_entity_poly.type
_entity_poly.pdbx_seq_one_letter_code
_entity_poly.pdbx_strand_id
1 'polypeptide(L)'
;MQWWNSFVSWLTAASNQTMVFSAVVLVVAIIVASLLASWISRGAIRNLLAQHDRELKAAVIGALVDAATEASVWNSLSPQEQVMADRAVGQADIQLRLLPIKGSAVAANWAAHQLAELKRTSATFGYQLEPALLEFRDRLIEWQHRPARARKVFLSDLDRWKVANTTSEKSLLAEQDAWAAQQHHDQYSPQQSTPVPAPLNYATTQAAPSTETQRLLDDVQALEVRPAPYAAS
;
A
#
# COMPACT_ATOMS: atom_id res chain seq x y z
N MET A 1 12.65 -2.36 73.32
CA MET A 1 11.66 -3.27 73.93
C MET A 1 10.52 -2.53 74.62
N GLN A 2 10.78 -1.54 75.50
CA GLN A 2 9.70 -0.81 76.19
C GLN A 2 8.73 -0.07 75.24
N TRP A 3 9.23 0.63 74.22
CA TRP A 3 8.37 1.31 73.23
C TRP A 3 7.36 0.36 72.55
N TRP A 4 7.80 -0.83 72.17
CA TRP A 4 6.94 -1.83 71.54
C TRP A 4 5.84 -2.32 72.50
N ASN A 5 6.20 -2.63 73.74
CA ASN A 5 5.22 -3.06 74.75
C ASN A 5 4.24 -1.94 75.09
N SER A 6 4.71 -0.68 75.19
CA SER A 6 3.85 0.48 75.42
C SER A 6 2.85 0.68 74.28
N PHE A 7 3.29 0.54 73.02
CA PHE A 7 2.41 0.61 71.86
C PHE A 7 1.35 -0.49 71.87
N VAL A 8 1.75 -1.75 72.07
CA VAL A 8 0.82 -2.88 72.11
C VAL A 8 -0.19 -2.72 73.26
N SER A 9 0.28 -2.32 74.45
CA SER A 9 -0.60 -2.11 75.60
C SER A 9 -1.63 -0.99 75.36
N TRP A 10 -1.22 0.10 74.71
CA TRP A 10 -2.10 1.20 74.31
C TRP A 10 -3.12 0.74 73.25
N LEU A 11 -2.68 -0.03 72.26
CA LEU A 11 -3.53 -0.54 71.18
C LEU A 11 -4.63 -1.48 71.71
N THR A 12 -4.32 -2.27 72.74
CA THR A 12 -5.25 -3.24 73.34
C THR A 12 -6.07 -2.68 74.51
N ALA A 13 -5.79 -1.44 74.96
CA ALA A 13 -6.49 -0.84 76.09
C ALA A 13 -7.97 -0.60 75.77
N ALA A 14 -8.86 -0.98 76.68
CA ALA A 14 -10.32 -0.86 76.51
C ALA A 14 -10.77 0.58 76.22
N SER A 15 -10.09 1.58 76.78
CA SER A 15 -10.37 3.01 76.55
C SER A 15 -10.14 3.46 75.10
N ASN A 16 -9.29 2.75 74.35
CA ASN A 16 -8.85 3.16 73.02
C ASN A 16 -9.55 2.37 71.90
N GLN A 17 -10.39 1.39 72.24
CA GLN A 17 -11.03 0.50 71.27
C GLN A 17 -11.84 1.26 70.20
N THR A 18 -12.60 2.30 70.58
CA THR A 18 -13.38 3.11 69.63
C THR A 18 -12.50 3.86 68.64
N MET A 19 -11.37 4.41 69.10
CA MET A 19 -10.42 5.14 68.24
C MET A 19 -9.71 4.17 67.29
N VAL A 20 -9.24 3.03 67.80
CA VAL A 20 -8.58 1.98 67.01
C VAL A 20 -9.55 1.41 65.97
N PHE A 21 -10.80 1.13 66.34
CA PHE A 21 -11.83 0.66 65.42
C PHE A 21 -12.08 1.67 64.29
N SER A 22 -12.25 2.96 64.62
CA SER A 22 -12.47 4.01 63.62
C SER A 22 -11.29 4.13 62.65
N ALA A 23 -10.05 4.04 63.16
CA ALA A 23 -8.85 4.05 62.35
C ALA A 23 -8.77 2.83 61.41
N VAL A 24 -9.08 1.63 61.92
CA VAL A 24 -9.12 0.40 61.11
C VAL A 24 -10.19 0.49 60.02
N VAL A 25 -11.39 0.96 60.35
CA VAL A 25 -12.47 1.15 59.37
C VAL A 25 -12.04 2.13 58.27
N LEU A 26 -11.38 3.23 58.61
CA LEU A 26 -10.87 4.19 57.64
C LEU A 26 -9.82 3.57 56.71
N VAL A 27 -8.87 2.80 57.26
CA VAL A 27 -7.86 2.09 56.45
C VAL A 27 -8.53 1.08 55.50
N VAL A 28 -9.48 0.29 56.01
CA VAL A 28 -10.23 -0.67 55.18
C VAL A 28 -11.03 0.04 54.10
N ALA A 29 -11.69 1.16 54.42
CA ALA A 29 -12.44 1.95 53.46
C ALA A 29 -11.54 2.48 52.32
N ILE A 30 -10.34 2.98 52.65
CA ILE A 30 -9.36 3.44 51.67
C ILE A 30 -8.90 2.28 50.77
N ILE A 31 -8.63 1.10 51.33
CA ILE A 31 -8.23 -0.09 50.56
C ILE A 31 -9.35 -0.50 49.60
N VAL A 32 -10.58 -0.61 50.09
CA VAL A 32 -11.74 -1.00 49.27
C VAL A 32 -12.00 0.03 48.17
N ALA A 33 -11.95 1.33 48.49
CA ALA A 33 -12.10 2.40 47.51
C ALA A 33 -11.00 2.34 46.43
N SER A 34 -9.75 2.10 46.82
CA SER A 34 -8.61 1.98 45.90
C SER A 34 -8.74 0.76 44.98
N LEU A 35 -9.19 -0.37 45.51
CA LEU A 35 -9.44 -1.59 44.74
C LEU A 35 -10.57 -1.38 43.72
N LEU A 36 -11.69 -0.78 44.15
CA LEU A 36 -12.82 -0.45 43.27
C LEU A 36 -12.40 0.51 42.16
N ALA A 37 -11.70 1.59 42.50
CA ALA A 37 -11.20 2.57 41.54
C ALA A 37 -10.27 1.92 40.50
N SER A 38 -9.34 1.06 40.95
CA SER A 38 -8.43 0.32 40.07
C SER A 38 -9.20 -0.60 39.11
N TRP A 39 -10.23 -1.29 39.60
CA TRP A 39 -11.01 -2.22 38.80
C TRP A 39 -11.81 -1.52 37.69
N ILE A 40 -12.48 -0.41 38.03
CA ILE A 40 -13.23 0.42 37.08
C ILE A 40 -12.29 1.02 36.04
N SER A 41 -11.16 1.60 36.49
CA SER A 41 -10.15 2.19 35.60
C SER A 41 -9.62 1.18 34.59
N ARG A 42 -9.30 -0.04 35.04
CA ARG A 42 -8.81 -1.10 34.16
C ARG A 42 -9.86 -1.53 33.13
N GLY A 43 -11.14 -1.56 33.50
CA GLY A 43 -12.24 -1.82 32.57
C GLY A 43 -12.36 -0.72 31.50
N ALA A 44 -12.37 0.54 31.93
CA ALA A 44 -12.49 1.70 31.05
C ALA A 44 -11.34 1.79 30.03
N ILE A 45 -10.09 1.60 30.48
CA ILE A 45 -8.91 1.63 29.60
C ILE A 45 -8.99 0.52 28.55
N ARG A 46 -9.38 -0.70 28.93
CA ARG A 46 -9.52 -1.82 27.99
C ARG A 46 -10.61 -1.56 26.95
N ASN A 47 -11.74 -0.98 27.37
CA ASN A 47 -12.81 -0.65 26.46
C ASN A 47 -12.43 0.47 25.49
N LEU A 48 -11.79 1.54 26.00
CA LEU A 48 -11.25 2.62 25.18
C LEU A 48 -10.26 2.11 24.14
N LEU A 49 -9.31 1.26 24.55
CA LEU A 49 -8.34 0.70 23.62
C LEU A 49 -9.02 -0.18 22.55
N ALA A 50 -10.00 -1.00 22.95
CA ALA A 50 -10.76 -1.82 22.00
C ALA A 50 -11.65 -0.98 21.06
N GLN A 51 -12.12 0.19 21.50
CA GLN A 51 -12.85 1.13 20.67
C GLN A 51 -11.91 1.81 19.66
N HIS A 52 -10.78 2.36 20.12
CA HIS A 52 -9.77 2.95 19.24
C HIS A 52 -9.22 1.95 18.22
N ASP A 53 -8.97 0.70 18.61
CA ASP A 53 -8.57 -0.36 17.68
C ASP A 53 -9.61 -0.62 16.60
N ARG A 54 -10.91 -0.50 16.92
CA ARG A 54 -11.99 -0.67 15.93
C ARG A 54 -12.09 0.53 15.00
N GLU A 55 -11.97 1.74 15.55
CA GLU A 55 -11.98 2.99 14.80
C GLU A 55 -10.81 3.06 13.81
N LEU A 56 -9.58 2.73 14.24
CA LEU A 56 -8.41 2.69 13.36
C LEU A 56 -8.60 1.71 12.18
N LYS A 57 -9.15 0.54 12.45
CA LYS A 57 -9.41 -0.47 11.41
C LYS A 57 -10.45 0.01 10.41
N ALA A 58 -11.55 0.58 10.90
CA ALA A 58 -12.59 1.13 10.04
C ALA A 58 -12.08 2.30 9.22
N ALA A 59 -11.28 3.20 9.81
CA ALA A 59 -10.69 4.35 9.14
C ALA A 59 -9.77 3.93 7.99
N VAL A 60 -8.89 2.94 8.21
CA VAL A 60 -7.99 2.45 7.15
C VAL A 60 -8.75 1.77 6.02
N ILE A 61 -9.76 0.97 6.34
CA ILE A 61 -10.59 0.33 5.30
C ILE A 61 -11.37 1.39 4.52
N GLY A 62 -11.90 2.40 5.20
CA GLY A 62 -12.55 3.55 4.56
C GLY A 62 -11.60 4.28 3.60
N ALA A 63 -10.39 4.61 4.05
CA ALA A 63 -9.37 5.26 3.23
C ALA A 63 -8.97 4.42 2.00
N LEU A 64 -8.88 3.09 2.13
CA LEU A 64 -8.60 2.19 1.00
C LEU A 64 -9.75 2.13 -0.01
N VAL A 65 -11.00 2.12 0.47
CA VAL A 65 -12.18 2.10 -0.40
C VAL A 65 -12.34 3.43 -1.14
N ASP A 66 -12.06 4.54 -0.46
CA ASP A 66 -12.03 5.87 -1.06
C ASP A 66 -10.95 5.94 -2.15
N ALA A 67 -9.73 5.51 -1.84
CA ALA A 67 -8.65 5.39 -2.81
C ALA A 67 -8.97 4.45 -3.99
N ALA A 68 -9.72 3.38 -3.74
CA ALA A 68 -10.19 2.47 -4.80
C ALA A 68 -11.24 3.11 -5.70
N THR A 69 -12.07 4.01 -5.14
CA THR A 69 -13.07 4.78 -5.88
C THR A 69 -12.38 5.79 -6.80
N GLU A 70 -11.35 6.49 -6.31
CA GLU A 70 -10.53 7.38 -7.15
C GLU A 70 -9.76 6.60 -8.22
N ALA A 71 -9.24 5.41 -7.89
CA ALA A 71 -8.55 4.55 -8.84
C ALA A 71 -9.47 4.06 -9.97
N SER A 72 -10.75 3.76 -9.70
CA SER A 72 -11.68 3.28 -10.72
C SER A 72 -12.04 4.35 -11.76
N VAL A 73 -11.94 5.62 -11.40
CA VAL A 73 -12.19 6.77 -12.29
C VAL A 73 -10.92 7.52 -12.70
N TRP A 74 -9.74 6.91 -12.50
CA TRP A 74 -8.44 7.57 -12.64
C TRP A 74 -8.25 8.39 -13.93
N ASN A 75 -8.66 7.85 -15.08
CA ASN A 75 -8.51 8.54 -16.38
C ASN A 75 -9.44 9.76 -16.55
N SER A 76 -10.47 9.90 -15.72
CA SER A 76 -11.35 11.07 -15.71
C SER A 76 -10.87 12.18 -14.78
N LEU A 77 -9.92 11.87 -13.89
CA LEU A 77 -9.33 12.83 -12.96
C LEU A 77 -8.36 13.77 -13.68
N SER A 78 -8.34 15.02 -13.26
CA SER A 78 -7.31 15.98 -13.68
C SER A 78 -5.92 15.57 -13.16
N PRO A 79 -4.82 16.05 -13.77
CA PRO A 79 -3.47 15.73 -13.30
C PRO A 79 -3.20 16.09 -11.83
N GLN A 80 -3.81 17.17 -11.32
CA GLN A 80 -3.68 17.57 -9.92
C GLN A 80 -4.40 16.58 -8.98
N GLU A 81 -5.61 16.16 -9.34
CA GLU A 81 -6.38 15.17 -8.58
C GLU A 81 -5.68 13.81 -8.57
N GLN A 82 -5.08 13.41 -9.70
CA GLN A 82 -4.27 12.19 -9.79
C GLN A 82 -3.12 12.19 -8.76
N VAL A 83 -2.38 13.29 -8.63
CA VAL A 83 -1.30 13.38 -7.63
C VAL A 83 -1.83 13.26 -6.21
N MET A 84 -3.00 13.85 -5.91
CA MET A 84 -3.62 13.74 -4.59
C MET A 84 -4.10 12.30 -4.33
N ALA A 85 -4.70 11.65 -5.31
CA ALA A 85 -5.14 10.26 -5.24
C ALA A 85 -3.97 9.29 -5.01
N ASP A 86 -2.85 9.45 -5.72
CA ASP A 86 -1.64 8.64 -5.50
C ASP A 86 -1.08 8.85 -4.07
N ARG A 87 -1.15 10.08 -3.53
CA ARG A 87 -0.78 10.33 -2.13
C ARG A 87 -1.73 9.65 -1.16
N ALA A 88 -3.04 9.70 -1.40
CA ALA A 88 -4.04 9.06 -0.57
C ALA A 88 -3.84 7.53 -0.53
N VAL A 89 -3.58 6.90 -1.68
CA VAL A 89 -3.19 5.49 -1.80
C VAL A 89 -1.95 5.19 -0.95
N GLY A 90 -0.90 6.02 -1.08
CA GLY A 90 0.34 5.85 -0.32
C GLY A 90 0.14 5.95 1.20
N GLN A 91 -0.66 6.92 1.66
CA GLN A 91 -0.98 7.06 3.09
C GLN A 91 -1.81 5.86 3.61
N ALA A 92 -2.80 5.43 2.83
CA ALA A 92 -3.63 4.27 3.19
C ALA A 92 -2.82 2.96 3.26
N ASP A 93 -1.88 2.74 2.33
CA ASP A 93 -0.97 1.59 2.36
C ASP A 93 -0.09 1.59 3.61
N ILE A 94 0.51 2.74 3.97
CA ILE A 94 1.32 2.88 5.18
C ILE A 94 0.48 2.55 6.42
N GLN A 95 -0.70 3.15 6.56
CA GLN A 95 -1.57 2.90 7.71
C GLN A 95 -2.00 1.43 7.78
N LEU A 96 -2.31 0.81 6.64
CA LEU A 96 -2.64 -0.62 6.57
C LEU A 96 -1.48 -1.50 7.04
N ARG A 97 -0.25 -1.20 6.67
CA ARG A 97 0.95 -1.95 7.12
C ARG A 97 1.22 -1.77 8.62
N LEU A 98 0.85 -0.64 9.19
CA LEU A 98 1.02 -0.33 10.62
C LEU A 98 -0.10 -0.90 11.50
N LEU A 99 -1.22 -1.36 10.92
CA LEU A 99 -2.32 -1.94 11.70
C LEU A 99 -1.86 -3.19 12.48
N PRO A 100 -2.21 -3.31 13.77
CA PRO A 100 -1.88 -4.47 14.61
C PRO A 100 -2.81 -5.66 14.32
N ILE A 101 -2.87 -6.08 13.06
CA ILE A 101 -3.67 -7.22 12.58
C ILE A 101 -2.75 -8.23 11.89
N LYS A 102 -3.00 -9.53 12.13
CA LYS A 102 -2.31 -10.61 11.43
C LYS A 102 -2.44 -10.47 9.92
N GLY A 103 -1.30 -10.45 9.24
CA GLY A 103 -1.26 -10.41 7.78
C GLY A 103 -1.55 -9.04 7.17
N SER A 104 -1.46 -7.93 7.93
CA SER A 104 -1.68 -6.60 7.35
C SER A 104 -0.72 -6.28 6.21
N ALA A 105 0.57 -6.67 6.31
CA ALA A 105 1.51 -6.53 5.19
C ALA A 105 1.10 -7.32 3.93
N VAL A 106 0.47 -8.49 4.10
CA VAL A 106 -0.07 -9.28 2.98
C VAL A 106 -1.29 -8.59 2.39
N ALA A 107 -2.20 -8.11 3.24
CA ALA A 107 -3.36 -7.34 2.82
C ALA A 107 -2.94 -6.07 2.07
N ALA A 108 -1.87 -5.40 2.50
CA ALA A 108 -1.32 -4.22 1.84
C ALA A 108 -0.80 -4.53 0.45
N ASN A 109 -0.01 -5.60 0.29
CA ASN A 109 0.45 -6.03 -1.03
C ASN A 109 -0.71 -6.43 -1.96
N TRP A 110 -1.71 -7.13 -1.40
CA TRP A 110 -2.90 -7.50 -2.15
C TRP A 110 -3.72 -6.28 -2.58
N ALA A 111 -3.92 -5.32 -1.67
CA ALA A 111 -4.65 -4.10 -1.94
C ALA A 111 -3.94 -3.22 -2.96
N ALA A 112 -2.62 -3.06 -2.85
CA ALA A 112 -1.82 -2.33 -3.83
C ALA A 112 -1.97 -2.91 -5.25
N HIS A 113 -1.99 -4.23 -5.38
CA HIS A 113 -2.22 -4.87 -6.68
C HIS A 113 -3.65 -4.61 -7.20
N GLN A 114 -4.67 -4.75 -6.35
CA GLN A 114 -6.06 -4.46 -6.74
C GLN A 114 -6.27 -3.00 -7.16
N LEU A 115 -5.69 -2.07 -6.42
CA LEU A 115 -5.74 -0.64 -6.76
C LEU A 115 -5.04 -0.36 -8.10
N ALA A 116 -3.90 -1.00 -8.36
CA ALA A 116 -3.22 -0.89 -9.65
C ALA A 116 -4.07 -1.46 -10.80
N GLU A 117 -4.76 -2.59 -10.59
CA GLU A 117 -5.67 -3.17 -11.57
C GLU A 117 -6.92 -2.31 -11.82
N LEU A 118 -7.53 -1.74 -10.77
CA LEU A 118 -8.62 -0.77 -10.91
C LEU A 118 -8.16 0.45 -11.72
N LYS A 119 -7.00 1.01 -11.38
CA LYS A 119 -6.39 2.13 -12.10
C LYS A 119 -6.13 1.79 -13.57
N ARG A 120 -5.60 0.59 -13.86
CA ARG A 120 -5.35 0.11 -15.22
C ARG A 120 -6.63 -0.07 -16.03
N THR A 121 -7.68 -0.61 -15.41
CA THR A 121 -8.96 -0.92 -16.06
C THR A 121 -9.91 0.27 -16.15
N SER A 122 -9.66 1.34 -15.39
CA SER A 122 -10.42 2.60 -15.43
C SER A 122 -10.56 3.19 -16.84
N ALA A 123 -9.52 3.06 -17.67
CA ALA A 123 -9.50 3.55 -19.05
C ALA A 123 -10.55 2.88 -19.93
N THR A 124 -10.84 1.61 -19.65
CA THR A 124 -11.66 0.75 -20.51
C THR A 124 -13.08 0.59 -19.97
N PHE A 125 -13.24 0.54 -18.65
CA PHE A 125 -14.49 0.11 -18.03
C PHE A 125 -15.14 1.12 -17.08
N GLY A 126 -14.64 2.37 -16.97
CA GLY A 126 -15.26 3.51 -16.26
C GLY A 126 -16.30 3.17 -15.18
N TYR A 127 -17.58 3.06 -15.56
CA TYR A 127 -18.71 2.84 -14.64
C TYR A 127 -19.04 1.37 -14.31
N GLN A 128 -18.42 0.41 -14.99
CA GLN A 128 -18.63 -1.03 -14.76
C GLN A 128 -17.73 -1.62 -13.69
N LEU A 129 -16.92 -0.78 -13.02
CA LEU A 129 -15.99 -1.20 -11.96
C LEU A 129 -16.65 -1.30 -10.57
N GLU A 130 -17.93 -0.91 -10.45
CA GLU A 130 -18.70 -1.00 -9.20
C GLU A 130 -18.66 -2.40 -8.56
N PRO A 131 -18.83 -3.51 -9.29
CA PRO A 131 -18.75 -4.85 -8.71
C PRO A 131 -17.34 -5.17 -8.17
N ALA A 132 -16.29 -4.72 -8.85
CA ALA A 132 -14.92 -4.93 -8.41
C ALA A 132 -14.61 -4.11 -7.13
N LEU A 133 -15.16 -2.90 -7.04
CA LEU A 133 -15.07 -2.04 -5.86
C LEU A 133 -15.76 -2.67 -4.64
N LEU A 134 -16.95 -3.25 -4.85
CA LEU A 134 -17.69 -3.97 -3.82
C LEU A 134 -16.93 -5.21 -3.35
N GLU A 135 -16.39 -6.02 -4.27
CA GLU A 135 -15.58 -7.18 -3.91
C GLU A 135 -14.32 -6.77 -3.13
N PHE A 136 -13.66 -5.69 -3.55
CA PHE A 136 -12.49 -5.15 -2.88
C PHE A 136 -12.80 -4.78 -1.42
N ARG A 137 -13.86 -3.99 -1.22
CA ARG A 137 -14.35 -3.62 0.12
C ARG A 137 -14.70 -4.85 0.95
N ASP A 138 -15.49 -5.76 0.41
CA ASP A 138 -16.02 -6.90 1.15
C ASP A 138 -14.89 -7.86 1.57
N ARG A 139 -13.84 -7.99 0.75
CA ARG A 139 -12.64 -8.74 1.11
C ARG A 139 -11.82 -8.08 2.21
N LEU A 140 -11.71 -6.76 2.23
CA LEU A 140 -11.07 -6.02 3.34
C LEU A 140 -11.88 -6.16 4.64
N ILE A 141 -13.21 -6.13 4.55
CA ILE A 141 -14.11 -6.36 5.69
C ILE A 141 -13.95 -7.80 6.19
N GLU A 142 -13.97 -8.82 5.33
CA GLU A 142 -13.75 -10.21 5.75
C GLU A 142 -12.35 -10.39 6.37
N TRP A 143 -11.33 -9.69 5.85
CA TRP A 143 -10.00 -9.68 6.47
C TRP A 143 -10.00 -9.05 7.87
N GLN A 144 -10.72 -7.95 8.07
CA GLN A 144 -10.87 -7.34 9.40
C GLN A 144 -11.49 -8.32 10.41
N HIS A 145 -12.51 -9.08 9.99
CA HIS A 145 -13.23 -10.04 10.83
C HIS A 145 -12.46 -11.35 11.04
N ARG A 146 -11.81 -11.87 9.99
CA ARG A 146 -11.13 -13.16 9.96
C ARG A 146 -9.74 -13.06 9.32
N PRO A 147 -8.78 -12.36 9.97
CA PRO A 147 -7.51 -12.02 9.35
C PRO A 147 -6.65 -13.23 8.99
N ALA A 148 -6.69 -14.29 9.81
CA ALA A 148 -5.93 -15.51 9.54
C ALA A 148 -6.44 -16.28 8.30
N ARG A 149 -7.75 -16.26 8.05
CA ARG A 149 -8.36 -16.92 6.90
C ARG A 149 -8.15 -16.08 5.64
N ALA A 150 -8.48 -14.79 5.71
CA ALA A 150 -8.33 -13.88 4.58
C ALA A 150 -6.87 -13.74 4.14
N ARG A 151 -5.91 -13.77 5.06
CA ARG A 151 -4.47 -13.81 4.71
C ARG A 151 -4.14 -14.95 3.75
N LYS A 152 -4.70 -16.14 3.94
CA LYS A 152 -4.45 -17.29 3.04
C LYS A 152 -5.03 -17.03 1.65
N VAL A 153 -6.21 -16.44 1.58
CA VAL A 153 -6.85 -16.05 0.31
C VAL A 153 -6.00 -15.00 -0.41
N PHE A 154 -5.55 -13.95 0.30
CA PHE A 154 -4.70 -12.92 -0.28
C PHE A 154 -3.35 -13.46 -0.76
N LEU A 155 -2.71 -14.36 0.00
CA LEU A 155 -1.49 -15.02 -0.47
C LEU A 155 -1.75 -15.84 -1.74
N SER A 156 -2.85 -16.60 -1.77
CA SER A 156 -3.23 -17.39 -2.95
C SER A 156 -3.50 -16.51 -4.17
N ASP A 157 -4.14 -15.35 -3.99
CA ASP A 157 -4.36 -14.38 -5.06
C ASP A 157 -3.03 -13.80 -5.55
N LEU A 158 -2.16 -13.37 -4.63
CA LEU A 158 -0.84 -12.83 -4.95
C LEU A 158 0.02 -13.84 -5.72
N ASP A 159 0.01 -15.11 -5.31
CA ASP A 159 0.75 -16.16 -6.00
C ASP A 159 0.14 -16.47 -7.37
N ARG A 160 -1.20 -16.46 -7.50
CA ARG A 160 -1.87 -16.58 -8.82
C ARG A 160 -1.44 -15.45 -9.76
N TRP A 161 -1.39 -14.21 -9.28
CA TRP A 161 -1.00 -13.05 -10.09
C TRP A 161 0.46 -13.08 -10.51
N LYS A 162 1.37 -13.51 -9.62
CA LYS A 162 2.78 -13.70 -10.01
C LYS A 162 2.92 -14.68 -11.17
N VAL A 163 2.21 -15.82 -11.10
CA VAL A 163 2.23 -16.83 -12.17
C VAL A 163 1.64 -16.28 -13.47
N ALA A 164 0.53 -15.54 -13.38
CA ALA A 164 -0.10 -14.90 -14.55
C ALA A 164 0.84 -13.89 -15.22
N ASN A 165 1.51 -13.04 -14.45
CA ASN A 165 2.45 -12.04 -14.96
C ASN A 165 3.66 -12.71 -15.64
N THR A 166 4.29 -13.70 -15.00
CA THR A 166 5.41 -14.44 -15.62
C THR A 166 5.00 -15.15 -16.91
N THR A 167 3.76 -15.62 -17.01
CA THR A 167 3.26 -16.25 -18.24
C THR A 167 3.07 -15.22 -19.35
N SER A 168 2.48 -14.07 -19.02
CA SER A 168 2.28 -12.94 -19.94
C SER A 168 3.60 -12.40 -20.50
N GLU A 169 4.60 -12.19 -19.63
CA GLU A 169 5.94 -11.74 -20.03
C GLU A 169 6.62 -12.72 -20.99
N LYS A 170 6.51 -14.02 -20.72
CA LYS A 170 7.05 -15.06 -21.61
C LYS A 170 6.37 -15.08 -22.97
N SER A 171 5.06 -14.89 -23.03
CA SER A 171 4.35 -14.79 -24.32
C SER A 171 4.77 -13.55 -25.11
N LEU A 172 4.91 -12.39 -24.46
CA LEU A 172 5.34 -11.16 -25.12
C LEU A 172 6.78 -11.27 -25.67
N LEU A 173 7.68 -11.94 -24.94
CA LEU A 173 9.03 -12.23 -25.42
C LEU A 173 9.01 -13.15 -26.64
N ALA A 174 8.23 -14.24 -26.58
CA ALA A 174 8.10 -15.16 -27.72
C ALA A 174 7.50 -14.49 -28.97
N GLU A 175 6.57 -13.55 -28.78
CA GLU A 175 5.95 -12.79 -29.86
C GLU A 175 6.92 -11.76 -30.46
N GLN A 176 7.76 -11.12 -29.64
CA GLN A 176 8.86 -10.27 -30.10
C GLN A 176 9.89 -11.07 -30.89
N ASP A 177 10.28 -12.26 -30.41
CA ASP A 177 11.22 -13.15 -31.12
C ASP A 177 10.64 -13.62 -32.47
N ALA A 178 9.34 -13.97 -32.50
CA ALA A 178 8.65 -14.37 -33.72
C ALA A 178 8.56 -13.21 -34.73
N TRP A 179 8.26 -12.00 -34.26
CA TRP A 179 8.23 -10.80 -35.09
C TRP A 179 9.62 -10.47 -35.64
N ALA A 180 10.67 -10.56 -34.82
CA ALA A 180 12.05 -10.38 -35.27
C ALA A 180 12.45 -11.44 -36.31
N ALA A 181 12.07 -12.70 -36.10
CA ALA A 181 12.31 -13.78 -37.06
C ALA A 181 11.59 -13.55 -38.39
N GLN A 182 10.38 -12.99 -38.38
CA GLN A 182 9.62 -12.63 -39.59
C GLN A 182 10.30 -11.47 -40.34
N GLN A 183 10.72 -10.42 -39.64
CA GLN A 183 11.47 -9.32 -40.26
C GLN A 183 12.77 -9.80 -40.92
N HIS A 184 13.51 -10.70 -40.26
CA HIS A 184 14.69 -11.32 -40.85
C HIS A 184 14.33 -12.23 -42.05
N HIS A 185 13.26 -13.01 -41.97
CA HIS A 185 12.81 -13.84 -43.07
C HIS A 185 12.39 -13.01 -44.30
N ASP A 186 11.74 -11.87 -44.11
CA ASP A 186 11.31 -10.99 -45.20
C ASP A 186 12.49 -10.23 -45.82
N GLN A 187 13.49 -9.85 -45.03
CA GLN A 187 14.73 -9.21 -45.53
C GLN A 187 15.65 -10.17 -46.29
N TYR A 188 15.63 -11.46 -45.95
CA TYR A 188 16.50 -12.48 -46.56
C TYR A 188 15.73 -13.48 -47.44
N SER A 189 14.42 -13.29 -47.63
CA SER A 189 13.66 -14.04 -48.63
C SER A 189 14.21 -13.68 -50.01
N PRO A 190 14.72 -14.66 -50.78
CA PRO A 190 15.16 -14.40 -52.13
C PRO A 190 13.93 -14.01 -52.95
N GLN A 191 13.75 -12.71 -53.17
CA GLN A 191 12.95 -12.22 -54.28
C GLN A 191 13.38 -13.02 -55.50
N GLN A 192 12.40 -13.69 -56.13
CA GLN A 192 12.55 -14.37 -57.40
C GLN A 192 13.46 -13.52 -58.30
N SER A 193 14.54 -14.15 -58.74
CA SER A 193 15.55 -13.55 -59.58
C SER A 193 14.91 -13.12 -60.89
N THR A 194 14.47 -11.87 -60.96
CA THR A 194 14.27 -11.18 -62.22
C THR A 194 15.65 -10.97 -62.85
N PRO A 195 15.82 -11.23 -64.17
CA PRO A 195 17.12 -11.07 -64.81
C PRO A 195 17.56 -9.60 -64.72
N VAL A 196 18.75 -9.38 -64.15
CA VAL A 196 19.42 -8.08 -64.07
C VAL A 196 19.67 -7.54 -65.49
N PRO A 197 19.11 -6.39 -65.88
CA PRO A 197 19.61 -5.64 -67.04
C PRO A 197 20.94 -4.98 -66.67
N ALA A 198 21.85 -4.93 -67.64
CA ALA A 198 23.20 -4.38 -67.56
C ALA A 198 23.29 -3.02 -66.83
N PRO A 199 24.43 -2.73 -66.17
CA PRO A 199 24.56 -1.57 -65.30
C PRO A 199 24.49 -0.28 -66.11
N LEU A 200 23.49 0.55 -65.82
CA LEU A 200 23.51 1.96 -66.18
C LEU A 200 24.30 2.71 -65.11
N ASN A 201 25.26 3.53 -65.56
CA ASN A 201 25.96 4.47 -64.69
C ASN A 201 24.95 5.40 -64.01
N TYR A 202 24.73 5.22 -62.71
CA TYR A 202 24.09 6.20 -61.85
C TYR A 202 25.19 6.89 -61.05
N ALA A 203 25.24 8.21 -61.15
CA ALA A 203 26.12 9.03 -60.32
C ALA A 203 25.89 8.70 -58.83
N THR A 204 26.98 8.64 -58.07
CA THR A 204 26.95 8.59 -56.61
C THR A 204 26.32 9.87 -56.07
N THR A 205 25.00 9.87 -55.89
CA THR A 205 24.34 10.80 -54.97
C THR A 205 24.52 10.25 -53.57
N GLN A 206 25.51 10.81 -52.89
CA GLN A 206 25.64 10.77 -51.44
C GLN A 206 24.29 11.21 -50.85
N ALA A 207 23.57 10.29 -50.19
CA ALA A 207 22.32 10.60 -49.54
C ALA A 207 22.61 11.63 -48.45
N ALA A 208 22.27 12.90 -48.72
CA ALA A 208 22.22 13.91 -47.68
C ALA A 208 21.19 13.43 -46.64
N PRO A 209 21.54 13.43 -45.34
CA PRO A 209 20.59 13.05 -44.32
C PRO A 209 19.35 13.94 -44.43
N SER A 210 18.18 13.35 -44.24
CA SER A 210 16.91 14.08 -44.18
C SER A 210 17.00 15.22 -43.18
N THR A 211 16.41 16.38 -43.51
CA THR A 211 16.43 17.62 -42.70
C THR A 211 16.02 17.38 -41.24
N GLU A 212 15.17 16.38 -41.01
CA GLU A 212 14.73 15.93 -39.69
C GLU A 212 15.84 15.25 -38.88
N THR A 213 16.66 14.42 -39.52
CA THR A 213 17.83 13.76 -38.90
C THR A 213 18.92 14.77 -38.56
N GLN A 214 19.11 15.79 -39.40
CA GLN A 214 20.04 16.88 -39.12
C GLN A 214 19.56 17.77 -37.98
N ARG A 215 18.25 18.03 -37.89
CA ARG A 215 17.68 18.79 -36.78
C ARG A 215 17.83 18.07 -35.44
N LEU A 216 17.62 16.74 -35.43
CA LEU A 216 17.82 15.92 -34.23
C LEU A 216 19.30 15.88 -33.79
N LEU A 217 20.24 15.84 -34.74
CA LEU A 217 21.66 15.93 -34.42
C LEU A 217 22.03 17.30 -33.80
N ASP A 218 21.49 18.39 -34.36
CA ASP A 218 21.72 19.75 -33.84
C ASP A 218 21.13 19.93 -32.42
N ASP A 219 19.92 19.43 -32.19
CA ASP A 219 19.24 19.49 -30.88
C ASP A 219 20.01 18.70 -29.80
N VAL A 220 20.54 17.51 -30.13
CA VAL A 220 21.35 16.71 -29.19
C VAL A 220 22.67 17.42 -28.87
N GLN A 221 23.29 18.03 -29.86
CA GLN A 221 24.56 18.74 -29.70
C GLN A 221 24.39 20.05 -28.90
N ALA A 222 23.24 20.72 -29.02
CA ALA A 222 22.87 21.87 -28.19
C ALA A 222 22.63 21.51 -26.71
N LEU A 223 22.20 20.27 -26.43
CA LEU A 223 22.03 19.75 -25.06
C LEU A 223 23.36 19.39 -24.39
N GLU A 224 24.35 18.90 -25.14
CA GLU A 224 25.68 18.58 -24.61
C GLU A 224 26.54 19.83 -24.30
N VAL A 225 26.31 20.95 -24.99
CA VAL A 225 27.12 22.18 -24.85
C VAL A 225 26.71 23.05 -23.66
N ARG A 226 25.68 22.67 -22.87
CA ARG A 226 25.27 23.43 -21.68
C ARG A 226 26.04 22.94 -20.44
N PRO A 227 27.14 23.57 -20.00
CA PRO A 227 27.76 23.24 -18.73
C PRO A 227 26.76 23.49 -17.60
N ALA A 228 26.58 22.48 -16.74
CA ALA A 228 25.81 22.61 -15.52
C ALA A 228 26.34 23.81 -14.71
N PRO A 229 25.49 24.78 -14.32
CA PRO A 229 25.92 25.80 -13.38
C PRO A 229 26.18 25.12 -12.04
N TYR A 230 27.46 25.08 -11.66
CA TYR A 230 27.93 24.83 -10.31
C TYR A 230 27.15 25.73 -9.33
N ALA A 231 26.34 25.12 -8.46
CA ALA A 231 25.79 25.80 -7.31
C ALA A 231 26.88 25.89 -6.23
N ALA A 232 27.46 27.07 -6.08
CA ALA A 232 28.27 27.46 -4.94
C ALA A 232 27.52 28.54 -4.15
N SER A 233 26.95 28.17 -3.01
CA SER A 233 26.95 28.87 -1.70
C SER A 233 25.85 28.30 -0.80
#